data_AF-A0A971X6Z5-F1
#
_entry.id   AF-A0A971X6Z5-F1
#
_cell.length_a   1.000
_cell.length_b   1.000
_cell.length_c   1.000
_cell.angle_alpha   90.00
_cell.angle_beta   90.00
_cell.angle_gamma   90.00
#
_symmetry.space_group_name_H-M   'P 1'
#
loop_
_entity.id
_entity.type
_entity.pdbx_description
1 polymer ?
#
loop_
_entity_poly.entity_id
_entity_poly.type
_entity_poly.pdbx_seq_one_letter_code
_entity_poly.pdbx_strand_id
1 'polypeptide(L)' 'MNIEGNVIKFGDNEDTDVIIPARYLNTSDPDELAKHCMEDLDATFVNRVKKGDIMAGGQNFGCGSSRE' A
#
# COMPACT_ATOMS: atom_id res chain seq x y z
N MET A 1 -6.61 8.47 20.85
CA MET A 1 -5.54 8.81 19.89
C MET A 1 -6.22 9.47 18.71
N ASN A 2 -5.80 10.66 18.30
CA ASN A 2 -6.36 11.36 17.14
C ASN A 2 -5.34 11.31 16.01
N ILE A 3 -5.76 10.98 14.80
CA ILE A 3 -4.93 10.92 13.59
C ILE A 3 -5.57 11.85 12.56
N GLU A 4 -4.78 12.74 11.97
CA GLU A 4 -5.20 13.69 10.94
C GLU A 4 -4.21 13.65 9.78
N GLY A 5 -4.71 13.65 8.54
CA GLY A 5 -3.89 13.55 7.34
C GLY A 5 -4.70 13.55 6.04
N ASN A 6 -4.03 13.60 4.89
CA ASN A 6 -4.72 13.53 3.61
C ASN A 6 -5.14 12.09 3.32
N VAL A 7 -6.34 11.93 2.78
CA VAL A 7 -6.85 10.61 2.40
C VAL A 7 -6.42 10.26 0.98
N ILE A 8 -5.77 9.10 0.82
CA ILE A 8 -5.52 8.46 -0.47
C ILE A 8 -6.51 7.30 -0.58
N LYS A 9 -7.48 7.43 -1.50
CA LYS A 9 -8.59 6.48 -1.63
C LYS A 9 -8.28 5.42 -2.69
N PHE A 10 -8.59 4.17 -2.37
CA PHE A 10 -8.49 3.02 -3.25
C PHE A 10 -9.86 2.32 -3.42
N GLY A 11 -9.94 1.39 -4.37
CA GLY A 11 -11.16 0.67 -4.71
C GLY A 11 -11.47 -0.50 -3.79
N ASP A 12 -12.44 -1.31 -4.23
CA ASP A 12 -12.76 -2.60 -3.63
C ASP A 12 -11.82 -3.69 -4.16
N ASN A 13 -11.51 -4.69 -3.34
CA ASN A 13 -10.69 -5.86 -3.69
C ASN A 13 -9.25 -5.55 -4.14
N GLU A 14 -8.67 -4.47 -3.63
CA GLU A 14 -7.22 -4.24 -3.78
C GLU A 14 -6.49 -5.30 -2.95
N ASP A 15 -5.86 -6.25 -3.62
CA ASP A 15 -5.25 -7.40 -2.98
C ASP A 15 -3.80 -7.13 -2.52
N THR A 16 -3.21 -8.11 -1.85
CA THR A 16 -1.83 -8.01 -1.36
C THR A 16 -0.78 -7.86 -2.46
N ASP A 17 -1.06 -8.32 -3.69
CA ASP A 17 -0.16 -8.12 -4.84
C ASP A 17 -0.23 -6.70 -5.39
N VAL A 18 -1.41 -6.08 -5.34
CA VAL A 18 -1.57 -4.65 -5.62
C VAL A 18 -0.84 -3.80 -4.58
N ILE A 19 -0.92 -4.17 -3.30
CA ILE A 19 -0.29 -3.42 -2.22
C ILE A 19 1.25 -3.53 -2.28
N ILE A 20 1.77 -4.73 -2.44
CA ILE A 20 3.20 -5.00 -2.55
C ILE A 20 3.44 -6.20 -3.48
N PRO A 21 3.96 -5.99 -4.70
CA PRO A 21 4.10 -7.08 -5.66
C PRO A 21 5.03 -8.20 -5.18
N ALA A 22 4.65 -9.47 -5.44
CA ALA A 22 5.39 -10.64 -4.97
C ALA A 22 6.89 -10.67 -5.35
N ARG A 23 7.26 -9.98 -6.44
CA ARG A 23 8.65 -9.86 -6.92
C ARG A 23 9.59 -9.15 -5.92
N TYR A 24 9.06 -8.40 -4.95
CA TYR A 24 9.84 -7.72 -3.90
C TYR A 24 9.90 -8.50 -2.59
N LEU A 25 9.21 -9.63 -2.48
CA LEU A 25 9.17 -10.45 -1.25
C LEU A 25 10.39 -11.36 -1.10
N ASN A 26 11.48 -11.04 -1.80
CA ASN A 26 12.81 -11.62 -1.57
C ASN A 26 13.54 -10.92 -0.39
N THR A 27 12.95 -9.87 0.17
CA THR A 27 13.39 -9.16 1.36
C THR A 27 12.23 -8.96 2.33
N SER A 28 12.56 -8.75 3.60
CA SER A 28 11.62 -8.34 4.65
C SER A 28 12.00 -6.97 5.24
N ASP A 29 12.91 -6.24 4.59
CA ASP A 29 13.29 -4.89 5.00
C ASP A 29 12.14 -3.91 4.72
N PRO A 30 11.52 -3.31 5.76
CA PRO A 30 10.40 -2.40 5.58
C PRO A 30 10.76 -1.17 4.72
N ASP A 31 12.00 -0.68 4.81
CA ASP A 31 12.42 0.50 4.04
C ASP A 31 12.58 0.18 2.56
N GLU A 32 12.90 -1.08 2.22
CA GLU A 32 12.96 -1.53 0.83
C GLU A 32 11.55 -1.78 0.28
N LEU A 33 10.69 -2.48 1.02
CA LEU A 33 9.31 -2.75 0.61
C LEU A 33 8.50 -1.45 0.44
N ALA A 34 8.73 -0.45 1.28
CA ALA A 34 8.06 0.84 1.20
C ALA A 34 8.30 1.57 -0.14
N LYS A 35 9.43 1.32 -0.82
CA LYS A 35 9.75 1.92 -2.13
C LYS A 35 8.87 1.38 -3.27
N HIS A 36 8.18 0.27 -3.03
CA HIS A 36 7.39 -0.46 -4.03
C HIS A 36 5.90 -0.52 -3.66
N CYS A 37 5.48 0.22 -2.63
CA CYS A 37 4.10 0.21 -2.19
C CYS A 37 3.16 0.77 -3.27
N MET A 38 2.08 0.05 -3.57
CA MET A 38 1.04 0.40 -4.55
C MET A 38 1.53 0.62 -5.99
N GLU A 39 2.76 0.24 -6.35
CA GLU A 39 3.39 0.72 -7.59
C GLU A 39 2.71 0.22 -8.88
N ASP A 40 2.11 -0.97 -8.85
CA ASP A 40 1.41 -1.56 -10.01
C ASP A 40 0.07 -0.86 -10.28
N LEU A 41 -0.55 -0.28 -9.24
CA LEU A 41 -1.79 0.49 -9.35
C LEU A 41 -1.53 1.98 -9.57
N ASP A 42 -0.54 2.54 -8.86
CA ASP A 42 -0.15 3.95 -8.92
C ASP A 42 1.38 4.08 -8.80
N ALA A 43 2.05 4.11 -9.95
CA ALA A 43 3.51 4.30 -10.03
C ALA A 43 4.00 5.64 -9.44
N THR A 44 3.11 6.58 -9.15
CA THR A 44 3.46 7.87 -8.52
C THR A 44 3.27 7.86 -7.01
N PHE A 45 2.67 6.81 -6.43
CA PHE A 45 2.27 6.74 -5.03
C PHE A 45 3.42 7.09 -4.08
N VAL A 46 4.55 6.39 -4.20
CA VAL A 46 5.71 6.57 -3.31
C VAL A 46 6.34 7.96 -3.40
N ASN A 47 6.14 8.67 -4.51
CA ASN A 47 6.65 10.03 -4.70
C ASN A 47 5.75 11.11 -4.10
N ARG A 48 4.45 10.80 -3.89
CA ARG A 48 3.45 11.76 -3.42
C ARG A 48 2.97 11.52 -2.00
N VAL A 49 3.02 10.27 -1.51
CA VAL A 49 2.63 9.90 -0.15
C VAL A 49 3.56 10.57 0.86
N LYS A 50 2.97 11.07 1.95
CA LYS A 50 3.70 11.73 3.03
C LYS A 50 3.39 11.04 4.35
N LYS A 51 4.33 11.14 5.28
CA LYS A 51 4.10 10.71 6.66
C LYS A 51 2.84 11.40 7.21
N GLY A 52 1.90 10.60 7.70
CA GLY A 52 0.62 11.06 8.22
C GLY A 52 -0.54 10.94 7.24
N ASP A 53 -0.29 10.72 5.94
CA ASP A 53 -1.36 10.40 5.00
C ASP A 53 -2.04 9.06 5.37
N ILE A 54 -3.30 8.95 4.98
CA ILE A 54 -4.19 7.85 5.37
C ILE A 54 -4.63 7.12 4.11
N MET A 55 -4.40 5.80 4.05
CA MET A 55 -4.96 4.96 3.00
C MET A 55 -6.38 4.56 3.36
N ALA A 56 -7.33 4.78 2.44
CA ALA A 56 -8.72 4.40 2.59
C ALA A 56 -9.11 3.43 1.47
N GLY A 57 -9.10 2.14 1.79
CA GLY A 57 -9.58 1.09 0.90
C GLY A 57 -11.10 0.95 0.91
N GLY A 58 -11.64 0.37 -0.17
CA GLY A 58 -13.01 -0.10 -0.25
C GLY A 58 -13.21 -1.44 0.48
N GLN A 59 -14.24 -2.18 0.06
CA GLN A 59 -14.51 -3.52 0.57
C GLN A 59 -13.37 -4.47 0.24
N ASN A 60 -13.04 -5.37 1.19
CA ASN A 60 -12.07 -6.44 0.97
C ASN A 60 -10.65 -5.94 0.57
N PHE A 61 -10.26 -4.75 1.06
CA PHE A 61 -8.89 -4.23 0.90
C PHE A 61 -7.90 -5.12 1.67
N GLY A 62 -6.77 -5.46 1.03
CA GLY A 62 -5.76 -6.37 1.56
C GLY A 62 -6.13 -7.86 1.42
N CYS A 63 -7.05 -8.21 0.51
CA CYS A 63 -7.38 -9.61 0.24
C CYS A 63 -6.25 -10.34 -0.51
N GLY A 64 -6.43 -11.64 -0.77
CA GLY A 64 -5.46 -12.43 -1.53
C GLY A 64 -4.52 -13.23 -0.63
N SER A 65 -3.22 -13.21 -0.95
CA SER A 65 -2.23 -14.06 -0.28
C SER A 65 -1.92 -13.59 1.13
N SER A 66 -1.59 -14.51 2.04
CA SER A 66 -1.13 -14.15 3.38
C SER A 66 0.24 -13.50 3.31
N ARG A 67 0.30 -12.19 3.59
CA ARG A 67 1.53 -11.39 3.70
C ARG A 67 1.51 -10.61 5.01
N GLU A 68 2.70 -10.36 5.54
CA GLU A 68 2.92 -9.46 6.68
C GLU A 68 3.10 -8.03 6.22
#